data_AF-A0A949M474-F1
#
_entry.id   AF-A0A949M474-F1
#
_cell.length_a   1.000
_cell.length_b   1.000
_cell.length_c   1.000
_cell.angle_alpha   90.00
_cell.angle_beta   90.00
_cell.angle_gamma   90.00
#
_symmetry.space_group_name_H-M   'P 1'
#
loop_
_entity.id
_entity.type
_entity.pdbx_description
1 polymer ?
#
loop_
_entity_poly.entity_id
_entity_poly.type
_entity_poly.pdbx_seq_one_letter_code
_entity_poly.pdbx_strand_id
1 'polypeptide(L)'
;MSSIAGTASQRAFRLGPLWPTDTKSIVGSVLLAVCFSINMQITERLDTLTGVALAPLTGAPIANWLGFMFINMWFPIAVIYFGMTGALIVANFNPVLAVLTATHPLAWSFFFLNMCWSVPNTLVFRSFLARGEELSSNRFISMCAVGQFIASVGFSVLMLIVFPGAQWWAYIIIPLWNFIMVIPGGVIGYWFFNSVRRSGVLE
;
A
#
# COMPACT_ATOMS: atom_id res chain seq x y z
N MET A 1 -14.39 45.21 -6.72
CA MET A 1 -13.69 44.29 -5.79
C MET A 1 -12.70 43.48 -6.61
N SER A 2 -11.43 43.88 -6.60
CA SER A 2 -10.31 42.98 -6.89
C SER A 2 -10.28 41.91 -5.77
N SER A 3 -9.69 40.72 -5.86
CA SER A 3 -8.33 40.43 -6.29
C SER A 3 -8.06 38.93 -5.99
N ILE A 4 -7.52 38.23 -6.99
CA ILE A 4 -6.40 37.27 -6.89
C ILE A 4 -6.64 35.85 -6.31
N ALA A 5 -6.08 34.89 -7.07
CA ALA A 5 -5.62 33.55 -6.74
C ALA A 5 -6.64 32.39 -6.77
N GLY A 6 -6.57 31.64 -7.87
CA GLY A 6 -7.18 30.32 -7.98
C GLY A 6 -6.78 29.54 -9.24
N THR A 7 -6.16 30.16 -10.23
CA THR A 7 -5.47 29.44 -11.31
C THR A 7 -4.09 28.99 -10.82
N ALA A 8 -4.08 28.08 -9.84
CA ALA A 8 -2.94 27.19 -9.68
C ALA A 8 -2.91 26.34 -10.95
N SER A 9 -2.10 26.78 -11.92
CA SER A 9 -1.66 25.97 -13.05
C SER A 9 -1.37 24.58 -12.49
N GLN A 10 -2.23 23.61 -12.79
CA GLN A 10 -2.01 22.20 -12.48
C GLN A 10 -0.68 21.84 -13.15
N ARG A 11 0.42 21.89 -12.40
CA ARG A 11 1.71 21.41 -12.89
C ARG A 11 1.46 19.96 -13.32
N ALA A 12 1.66 19.70 -14.60
CA ALA A 12 1.59 18.35 -15.13
C ALA A 12 2.56 17.49 -14.31
N PHE A 13 2.04 16.44 -13.68
CA PHE A 13 2.85 15.51 -12.91
C PHE A 13 3.92 14.92 -13.83
N ARG A 14 5.19 15.29 -13.63
CA ARG A 14 6.28 14.76 -14.45
C ARG A 14 6.57 13.33 -14.01
N LEU A 15 6.18 12.38 -14.85
CA LEU A 15 6.56 10.99 -14.67
C LEU A 15 8.07 10.82 -14.85
N GLY A 16 8.75 10.43 -13.78
CA GLY A 16 10.14 9.99 -13.82
C GLY A 16 10.31 8.65 -14.55
N PRO A 17 11.53 8.09 -14.63
CA PRO A 17 11.77 6.75 -15.16
C PRO A 17 10.99 5.67 -14.39
N LEU A 18 10.75 4.50 -15.01
CA LEU A 18 10.07 3.38 -14.33
C LEU A 18 10.92 2.83 -13.18
N TRP A 19 12.25 2.84 -13.35
CA TRP A 19 13.23 2.41 -12.38
C TRP A 19 14.15 3.58 -12.01
N PRO A 20 13.68 4.53 -11.19
CA PRO A 20 14.53 5.62 -10.73
C PRO A 20 15.69 5.06 -9.90
N THR A 21 16.88 5.60 -10.14
CA THR A 21 18.11 5.26 -9.39
C THR A 21 18.78 6.51 -8.84
N ASP A 22 18.15 7.67 -8.97
CA ASP A 22 18.64 8.93 -8.43
C ASP A 22 18.54 8.95 -6.90
N THR A 23 19.44 9.69 -6.26
CA THR A 23 19.54 9.77 -4.79
C THR A 23 18.23 10.24 -4.15
N LYS A 24 17.52 11.17 -4.78
CA LYS A 24 16.24 11.69 -4.26
C LYS A 24 15.21 10.57 -4.18
N SER A 25 15.05 9.78 -5.23
CA SER A 25 14.14 8.64 -5.25
C SER A 25 14.52 7.56 -4.23
N ILE A 26 15.80 7.20 -4.14
CA ILE A 26 16.27 6.17 -3.21
C ILE A 26 16.08 6.64 -1.77
N VAL A 27 16.63 7.80 -1.39
CA VAL A 27 16.55 8.31 -0.02
C VAL A 27 15.10 8.62 0.37
N GLY A 28 14.32 9.23 -0.53
CA GLY A 28 12.90 9.50 -0.30
C GLY A 28 12.10 8.23 -0.06
N SER A 29 12.34 7.18 -0.85
CA SER A 29 11.69 5.89 -0.64
C SER A 29 12.11 5.21 0.67
N VAL A 30 13.38 5.28 1.07
CA VAL A 30 13.84 4.74 2.37
C VAL A 30 13.19 5.47 3.54
N LEU A 31 13.13 6.80 3.51
CA LEU A 31 12.46 7.58 4.56
C LEU A 31 10.96 7.24 4.63
N LEU A 32 10.29 7.14 3.48
CA LEU A 32 8.90 6.70 3.41
C LEU A 32 8.72 5.29 3.96
N ALA A 33 9.67 4.39 3.67
CA ALA A 33 9.68 3.01 4.14
C ALA A 33 9.83 2.91 5.66
N VAL A 34 10.67 3.76 6.26
CA VAL A 34 10.82 3.85 7.71
C VAL A 34 9.52 4.35 8.35
N CYS A 35 8.91 5.42 7.80
CA CYS A 35 7.62 5.92 8.30
C CYS A 35 6.50 4.86 8.20
N PHE A 36 6.43 4.16 7.06
CA PHE A 36 5.52 3.04 6.86
C PHE A 36 5.76 1.94 7.90
N SER A 37 7.01 1.55 8.12
CA SER A 37 7.33 0.46 9.05
C SER A 37 7.02 0.84 10.50
N ILE A 38 7.27 2.08 10.91
CA ILE A 38 6.84 2.58 12.23
C ILE A 38 5.31 2.49 12.36
N ASN A 39 4.57 2.90 11.33
CA ASN A 39 3.13 2.80 11.31
C ASN A 39 2.68 1.33 11.41
N MET A 40 3.33 0.42 10.68
CA MET A 40 3.07 -1.03 10.74
C MET A 40 3.26 -1.59 12.16
N GLN A 41 4.35 -1.23 12.85
CA GLN A 41 4.59 -1.70 14.22
C GLN A 41 3.48 -1.28 15.20
N ILE A 42 2.91 -0.08 15.03
CA ILE A 42 1.78 0.38 15.86
C ILE A 42 0.51 -0.39 15.47
N THR A 43 0.25 -0.51 14.17
CA THR A 43 -0.96 -1.16 13.67
C THR A 43 -0.99 -2.65 13.99
N GLU A 44 0.13 -3.36 13.94
CA GLU A 44 0.22 -4.79 14.30
C GLU A 44 -0.16 -5.02 15.77
N ARG A 45 0.23 -4.10 16.68
CA ARG A 45 -0.17 -4.15 18.09
C ARG A 45 -1.67 -3.93 18.26
N LEU A 46 -2.24 -2.96 17.54
CA LEU A 46 -3.68 -2.68 17.57
C LEU A 46 -4.50 -3.79 16.90
N ASP A 47 -4.03 -4.36 15.79
CA ASP A 47 -4.63 -5.48 15.08
C ASP A 47 -4.63 -6.74 15.96
N THR A 48 -3.56 -6.97 16.74
CA THR A 48 -3.51 -8.07 17.71
C THR A 48 -4.57 -7.89 18.80
N LEU A 49 -4.68 -6.69 19.38
CA LEU A 49 -5.65 -6.38 20.43
C LEU A 49 -7.10 -6.49 19.93
N THR A 50 -7.38 -5.90 18.77
CA THR A 50 -8.72 -5.91 18.16
C THR A 50 -9.11 -7.30 17.65
N GLY A 51 -8.16 -8.05 17.07
CA GLY A 51 -8.37 -9.43 16.63
C GLY A 51 -8.76 -10.35 17.80
N VAL A 52 -8.08 -10.24 18.94
CA VAL A 52 -8.42 -11.01 20.15
C VAL A 52 -9.78 -10.59 20.72
N ALA A 53 -10.07 -9.29 20.76
CA ALA A 53 -11.33 -8.79 21.30
C ALA A 53 -12.56 -9.13 20.45
N LEU A 54 -12.41 -9.19 19.12
CA LEU A 54 -13.53 -9.39 18.18
C LEU A 54 -13.72 -10.84 17.74
N ALA A 55 -12.72 -11.71 17.92
CA ALA A 55 -12.82 -13.13 17.55
C ALA A 55 -14.03 -13.85 18.19
N PRO A 56 -14.40 -13.64 19.47
CA PRO A 56 -15.58 -14.28 20.06
C PRO A 56 -16.91 -13.84 19.43
N LEU A 57 -16.98 -12.60 18.92
CA LEU A 57 -18.20 -12.02 18.35
C LEU A 57 -18.41 -12.39 16.89
N THR A 58 -17.32 -12.64 16.17
CA THR A 58 -17.34 -12.78 14.71
C THR A 58 -17.02 -14.19 14.23
N GLY A 59 -16.67 -15.10 15.14
CA GLY A 59 -16.38 -16.50 14.84
C GLY A 59 -15.09 -16.73 14.05
N ALA A 60 -14.42 -15.66 13.64
CA ALA A 60 -13.12 -15.64 12.97
C ALA A 60 -12.34 -14.42 13.46
N PRO A 61 -11.00 -14.45 13.49
CA PRO A 61 -10.22 -13.26 13.85
C PRO A 61 -10.42 -12.18 12.79
N ILE A 62 -10.96 -11.00 13.16
CA ILE A 62 -10.79 -9.78 12.36
C ILE A 62 -9.36 -9.28 12.59
N ALA A 63 -8.41 -10.01 12.02
CA ALA A 63 -7.00 -9.70 12.13
C ALA A 63 -6.55 -8.83 10.95
N ASN A 64 -5.58 -7.96 11.22
CA ASN A 64 -4.79 -7.23 10.22
C ASN A 64 -5.56 -6.17 9.40
N TRP A 65 -6.68 -5.65 9.92
CA TRP A 65 -7.49 -4.68 9.18
C TRP A 65 -6.76 -3.33 9.04
N LEU A 66 -6.05 -2.89 10.07
CA LEU A 66 -5.23 -1.67 9.99
C LEU A 66 -4.04 -1.88 9.07
N GLY A 67 -3.35 -3.02 9.16
CA GLY A 67 -2.24 -3.35 8.24
C GLY A 67 -2.67 -3.29 6.77
N PHE A 68 -3.78 -3.95 6.41
CA PHE A 68 -4.30 -3.94 5.04
C PHE A 68 -4.77 -2.55 4.60
N MET A 69 -5.37 -1.77 5.50
CA MET A 69 -5.79 -0.39 5.22
C MET A 69 -4.59 0.52 4.95
N PHE A 70 -3.58 0.51 5.83
CA PHE A 70 -2.45 1.43 5.74
C PHE A 70 -1.49 1.10 4.59
N ILE A 71 -1.38 -0.15 4.16
CA ILE A 71 -0.69 -0.50 2.91
C ILE A 71 -1.25 0.32 1.73
N ASN A 72 -2.57 0.44 1.64
CA ASN A 72 -3.26 1.22 0.61
C ASN A 72 -3.18 2.74 0.80
N MET A 73 -2.62 3.20 1.93
CA MET A 73 -2.25 4.61 2.15
C MET A 73 -0.81 4.88 1.71
N TRP A 74 0.15 4.03 2.10
CA TRP A 74 1.57 4.27 1.92
C TRP A 74 2.10 3.85 0.54
N PHE A 75 1.73 2.66 0.06
CA PHE A 75 2.30 2.12 -1.17
C PHE A 75 1.95 2.92 -2.43
N PRO A 76 0.74 3.51 -2.59
CA PRO A 76 0.46 4.33 -3.76
C PRO A 76 1.39 5.53 -3.88
N ILE A 77 1.82 6.12 -2.76
CA ILE A 77 2.77 7.25 -2.77
C ILE A 77 4.11 6.79 -3.32
N ALA A 78 4.61 5.65 -2.83
CA ALA A 78 5.86 5.08 -3.31
C ALA A 78 5.81 4.79 -4.81
N VAL A 79 4.71 4.17 -5.25
CA VAL A 79 4.42 3.85 -6.65
C VAL A 79 4.38 5.09 -7.54
N ILE A 80 3.67 6.14 -7.12
CA ILE A 80 3.43 7.33 -7.94
C ILE A 80 4.70 8.19 -8.03
N TYR A 81 5.36 8.46 -6.90
CA TYR A 81 6.49 9.40 -6.84
C TYR A 81 7.86 8.78 -7.08
N PHE A 82 8.06 7.51 -6.71
CA PHE A 82 9.39 6.86 -6.74
C PHE A 82 9.46 5.66 -7.68
N GLY A 83 8.43 5.44 -8.50
CA GLY A 83 8.38 4.39 -9.50
C GLY A 83 8.54 2.98 -8.89
N MET A 84 9.05 2.05 -9.69
CA MET A 84 9.19 0.65 -9.31
C MET A 84 10.25 0.48 -8.22
N THR A 85 11.39 1.17 -8.33
CA THR A 85 12.47 1.09 -7.35
C THR A 85 11.97 1.47 -5.95
N GLY A 86 11.35 2.65 -5.82
CA GLY A 86 10.87 3.09 -4.52
C GLY A 86 9.67 2.29 -4.02
N ALA A 87 8.79 1.83 -4.91
CA ALA A 87 7.70 0.93 -4.54
C ALA A 87 8.24 -0.38 -3.93
N LEU A 88 9.26 -0.99 -4.52
CA LEU A 88 9.87 -2.21 -3.99
C LEU A 88 10.63 -1.96 -2.68
N ILE A 89 11.31 -0.82 -2.53
CA ILE A 89 11.96 -0.45 -1.27
C ILE A 89 10.92 -0.34 -0.16
N VAL A 90 9.90 0.51 -0.34
CA VAL A 90 8.87 0.76 0.67
C VAL A 90 8.11 -0.50 1.02
N ALA A 91 7.74 -1.28 0.01
CA ALA A 91 6.92 -2.47 0.21
C ALA A 91 7.68 -3.60 0.90
N ASN A 92 9.01 -3.69 0.75
CA ASN A 92 9.79 -4.79 1.31
C ASN A 92 10.60 -4.43 2.55
N PHE A 93 10.71 -3.15 2.90
CA PHE A 93 11.48 -2.73 4.08
C PHE A 93 10.98 -3.36 5.38
N ASN A 94 9.66 -3.37 5.62
CA ASN A 94 9.07 -3.98 6.81
C ASN A 94 9.32 -5.51 6.86
N PRO A 95 9.06 -6.29 5.79
CA PRO A 95 9.47 -7.70 5.72
C PRO A 95 10.97 -7.94 5.94
N VAL A 96 11.87 -7.11 5.38
CA VAL A 96 13.31 -7.22 5.63
C VAL A 96 13.61 -7.09 7.11
N LEU A 97 13.08 -6.06 7.77
CA LEU A 97 13.27 -5.87 9.22
C LEU A 97 12.74 -7.06 10.00
N ALA A 98 11.56 -7.57 9.65
CA ALA A 98 10.95 -8.70 10.35
C ALA A 98 11.74 -10.00 10.21
N VAL A 99 12.35 -10.27 9.04
CA VAL A 99 13.27 -11.40 8.85
C VAL A 99 14.55 -11.21 9.65
N LEU A 100 15.17 -10.02 9.57
CA LEU A 100 16.45 -9.75 10.24
C LEU A 100 16.33 -9.77 11.77
N THR A 101 15.17 -9.38 12.29
CA THR A 101 14.90 -9.36 13.74
C THR A 101 14.21 -10.63 14.24
N ALA A 102 13.97 -11.61 13.35
CA ALA A 102 13.27 -12.86 13.64
C ALA A 102 11.91 -12.67 14.34
N THR A 103 11.22 -11.55 14.08
CA THR A 103 9.97 -11.20 14.77
C THR A 103 8.75 -11.90 14.18
N HIS A 104 8.82 -12.36 12.93
CA HIS A 104 7.66 -12.97 12.27
C HIS A 104 8.05 -14.13 11.32
N PRO A 105 7.64 -15.38 11.59
CA PRO A 105 8.02 -16.55 10.79
C PRO A 105 7.48 -16.52 9.35
N LEU A 106 6.42 -15.74 9.10
CA LEU A 106 5.86 -15.53 7.76
C LEU A 106 6.43 -14.30 7.04
N ALA A 107 7.43 -13.61 7.62
CA ALA A 107 7.99 -12.39 7.03
C ALA A 107 8.42 -12.57 5.57
N TRP A 108 8.99 -13.74 5.23
CA TRP A 108 9.43 -14.05 3.88
C TRP A 108 8.29 -14.08 2.85
N SER A 109 7.10 -14.48 3.27
CA SER A 109 5.95 -14.66 2.38
C SER A 109 5.38 -13.29 1.96
N PHE A 110 5.52 -12.29 2.84
CA PHE A 110 5.14 -10.91 2.57
C PHE A 110 5.98 -10.23 1.48
N PHE A 111 7.21 -10.67 1.19
CA PHE A 111 7.95 -10.15 0.03
C PHE A 111 7.15 -10.33 -1.25
N PHE A 112 6.60 -11.52 -1.47
CA PHE A 112 5.84 -11.86 -2.66
C PHE A 112 4.50 -11.14 -2.69
N LEU A 113 3.79 -11.07 -1.55
CA LEU A 113 2.49 -10.40 -1.46
C LEU A 113 2.60 -8.89 -1.73
N ASN A 114 3.63 -8.27 -1.17
CA ASN A 114 3.87 -6.85 -1.34
C ASN A 114 4.28 -6.54 -2.78
N MET A 115 5.02 -7.42 -3.44
CA MET A 115 5.29 -7.32 -4.88
C MET A 115 4.03 -7.52 -5.74
N CYS A 116 3.14 -8.44 -5.36
CA CYS A 116 1.85 -8.66 -6.04
C CYS A 116 0.95 -7.41 -6.00
N TRP A 117 1.11 -6.55 -4.99
CA TRP A 117 0.44 -5.26 -4.94
C TRP A 117 1.21 -4.18 -5.70
N SER A 118 2.50 -4.02 -5.39
CA SER A 118 3.32 -2.88 -5.84
C SER A 118 3.62 -2.92 -7.33
N VAL A 119 3.99 -4.07 -7.88
CA VAL A 119 4.37 -4.16 -9.29
C VAL A 119 3.19 -3.82 -10.22
N PRO A 120 1.99 -4.43 -10.09
CA PRO A 120 0.86 -4.07 -10.93
C PRO A 120 0.44 -2.62 -10.76
N ASN A 121 0.39 -2.12 -9.52
CA ASN A 121 -0.02 -0.74 -9.28
C ASN A 121 0.99 0.27 -9.83
N THR A 122 2.30 0.00 -9.79
CA THR A 122 3.28 0.85 -10.48
C THR A 122 2.97 0.98 -11.96
N LEU A 123 2.65 -0.12 -12.63
CA LEU A 123 2.33 -0.12 -14.05
C LEU A 123 1.00 0.60 -14.34
N VAL A 124 -0.04 0.33 -13.54
CA VAL A 124 -1.37 0.94 -13.69
C VAL A 124 -1.30 2.45 -13.47
N PHE A 125 -0.72 2.91 -12.34
CA PHE A 125 -0.55 4.33 -12.05
C PHE A 125 0.27 5.04 -13.11
N ARG A 126 1.40 4.45 -13.53
CA ARG A 126 2.22 5.03 -14.58
C ARG A 126 1.47 5.15 -15.90
N SER A 127 0.75 4.10 -16.31
CA SER A 127 0.01 4.08 -17.58
C SER A 127 -1.11 5.13 -17.64
N PHE A 128 -1.76 5.39 -16.49
CA PHE A 128 -2.81 6.38 -16.37
C PHE A 128 -2.24 7.80 -16.32
N LEU A 129 -1.23 8.04 -15.48
CA LEU A 129 -0.59 9.35 -15.34
C LEU A 129 0.10 9.78 -16.64
N ALA A 130 0.54 8.83 -17.48
CA ALA A 130 1.13 9.13 -18.78
C ALA A 130 0.13 9.74 -19.78
N ARG A 131 -1.17 9.57 -19.54
CA ARG A 131 -2.24 10.17 -20.34
C ARG A 131 -2.55 11.61 -19.94
N GLY A 132 -1.94 12.12 -18.86
CA GLY A 132 -2.20 13.46 -18.32
C GLY A 132 -3.60 13.62 -17.71
N GLU A 133 -4.29 12.52 -17.44
CA GLU A 133 -5.63 12.54 -16.85
C GLU A 133 -5.60 12.95 -15.36
N GLU A 134 -6.65 13.63 -14.92
CA GLU A 134 -6.80 13.98 -13.52
C GLU A 134 -7.15 12.73 -12.67
N LEU A 135 -6.40 12.57 -11.58
CA LEU A 135 -6.58 11.48 -10.63
C LEU A 135 -7.61 11.89 -9.58
N SER A 136 -8.87 11.47 -9.76
CA SER A 136 -9.93 11.63 -8.76
C SER A 136 -9.87 10.54 -7.69
N SER A 137 -10.53 10.75 -6.55
CA SER A 137 -10.58 9.77 -5.45
C SER A 137 -11.04 8.38 -5.90
N ASN A 138 -12.11 8.32 -6.70
CA ASN A 138 -12.66 7.05 -7.18
C ASN A 138 -11.69 6.34 -8.13
N ARG A 139 -10.99 7.10 -8.99
CA ARG A 139 -9.97 6.53 -9.88
C ARG A 139 -8.78 6.02 -9.10
N PHE A 140 -8.31 6.78 -8.11
CA PHE A 140 -7.24 6.35 -7.20
C PHE A 140 -7.58 5.01 -6.51
N ILE A 141 -8.76 4.92 -5.89
CA ILE A 141 -9.22 3.69 -5.23
C ILE A 141 -9.34 2.52 -6.21
N SER A 142 -9.92 2.77 -7.39
CA SER A 142 -10.09 1.74 -8.43
C SER A 142 -8.73 1.22 -8.93
N MET A 143 -7.73 2.08 -9.03
CA MET A 143 -6.38 1.69 -9.43
C MET A 143 -5.68 0.90 -8.32
N CYS A 144 -5.79 1.34 -7.06
CA CYS A 144 -5.30 0.56 -5.92
C CYS A 144 -5.94 -0.84 -5.87
N ALA A 145 -7.23 -0.94 -6.22
CA ALA A 145 -7.97 -2.19 -6.23
C ALA A 145 -7.40 -3.22 -7.21
N VAL A 146 -6.73 -2.81 -8.30
CA VAL A 146 -6.08 -3.75 -9.23
C VAL A 146 -4.98 -4.53 -8.52
N GLY A 147 -4.00 -3.85 -7.93
CA GLY A 147 -2.93 -4.49 -7.17
C GLY A 147 -3.46 -5.19 -5.91
N GLN A 148 -4.49 -4.63 -5.26
CA GLN A 148 -5.10 -5.28 -4.10
C GLN A 148 -5.78 -6.60 -4.45
N PHE A 149 -6.47 -6.66 -5.58
CA PHE A 149 -7.10 -7.89 -6.06
C PHE A 149 -6.05 -8.96 -6.34
N ILE A 150 -4.98 -8.60 -7.08
CA ILE A 150 -3.88 -9.51 -7.40
C ILE A 150 -3.19 -9.99 -6.11
N ALA A 151 -2.92 -9.09 -5.17
CA ALA A 151 -2.34 -9.43 -3.87
C ALA A 151 -3.26 -10.35 -3.05
N SER A 152 -4.59 -10.18 -3.12
CA SER A 152 -5.55 -11.02 -2.42
C SER A 152 -5.64 -12.42 -3.03
N VAL A 153 -5.61 -12.55 -4.35
CA VAL A 153 -5.50 -13.84 -5.03
C VAL A 153 -4.18 -14.52 -4.67
N GLY A 154 -3.07 -13.77 -4.73
CA GLY A 154 -1.73 -14.25 -4.32
C GLY A 154 -1.70 -14.73 -2.87
N PHE A 155 -2.35 -13.99 -1.96
CA PHE A 155 -2.50 -14.37 -0.55
C PHE A 155 -3.27 -15.69 -0.39
N SER A 156 -4.36 -15.85 -1.13
CA SER A 156 -5.18 -17.07 -1.09
C SER A 156 -4.35 -18.30 -1.49
N VAL A 157 -3.59 -18.19 -2.60
CA VAL A 157 -2.70 -19.26 -3.08
C VAL A 157 -1.57 -19.53 -2.09
N LEU A 158 -0.95 -18.48 -1.55
CA LEU A 158 0.14 -18.59 -0.59
C LEU A 158 -0.30 -19.26 0.71
N MET A 159 -1.51 -18.94 1.19
CA MET A 159 -2.07 -19.57 2.39
C MET A 159 -2.31 -21.07 2.20
N LEU A 160 -2.71 -21.52 1.00
CA LEU A 160 -2.84 -22.95 0.69
C LEU A 160 -1.49 -23.68 0.76
N ILE A 161 -0.39 -23.02 0.41
CA ILE A 161 0.96 -23.59 0.44
C ILE A 161 1.51 -23.60 1.86
N VAL A 162 1.39 -22.48 2.57
CA VAL A 162 2.01 -22.29 3.89
C VAL A 162 1.20 -22.97 5.00
N PHE A 163 -0.13 -22.98 4.87
CA PHE A 163 -1.05 -23.57 5.83
C PHE A 163 -2.04 -24.51 5.14
N PRO A 164 -1.63 -25.68 4.62
CA PRO A 164 -2.48 -26.57 3.83
C PRO A 164 -3.65 -27.21 4.59
N GLY A 165 -3.75 -27.02 5.91
CA GLY A 165 -4.83 -27.52 6.76
C GLY A 165 -5.57 -26.45 7.56
N ALA A 166 -5.39 -25.17 7.21
CA ALA A 166 -6.16 -24.10 7.83
C ALA A 166 -7.65 -24.23 7.49
N GLN A 167 -8.49 -23.57 8.30
CA GLN A 167 -9.92 -23.54 8.08
C GLN A 167 -10.24 -22.87 6.74
N TRP A 168 -11.28 -23.34 6.05
CA TRP A 168 -11.64 -22.86 4.71
C TRP A 168 -11.81 -21.33 4.63
N TRP A 169 -12.31 -20.72 5.72
CA TRP A 169 -12.51 -19.28 5.80
C TRP A 169 -11.21 -18.48 5.75
N ALA A 170 -10.06 -19.05 6.14
CA ALA A 170 -8.77 -18.39 6.05
C ALA A 170 -8.33 -18.15 4.60
N TYR A 171 -8.76 -19.03 3.67
CA TYR A 171 -8.42 -18.93 2.25
C TYR A 171 -9.38 -18.06 1.44
N ILE A 172 -10.51 -17.65 2.02
CA ILE A 172 -11.56 -16.91 1.30
C ILE A 172 -11.88 -15.60 2.03
N ILE A 173 -12.22 -15.67 3.31
CA ILE A 173 -12.67 -14.50 4.08
C ILE A 173 -11.51 -13.54 4.33
N ILE A 174 -10.33 -14.01 4.74
CA ILE A 174 -9.17 -13.13 4.99
C ILE A 174 -8.73 -12.41 3.71
N PRO A 175 -8.53 -13.08 2.55
CA PRO A 175 -8.21 -12.37 1.31
C PRO A 175 -9.32 -11.43 0.85
N LEU A 176 -10.60 -11.78 1.01
CA LEU A 176 -11.70 -10.88 0.69
C LEU A 176 -11.69 -9.64 1.59
N TRP A 177 -11.41 -9.83 2.88
CA TRP A 177 -11.25 -8.75 3.85
C TRP A 177 -10.09 -7.83 3.49
N ASN A 178 -8.93 -8.42 3.15
CA ASN A 178 -7.79 -7.70 2.60
C ASN A 178 -8.19 -6.88 1.36
N PHE A 179 -8.99 -7.43 0.46
CA PHE A 179 -9.49 -6.70 -0.70
C PHE A 179 -10.39 -5.52 -0.32
N ILE A 180 -11.36 -5.72 0.59
CA ILE A 180 -12.29 -4.68 1.04
C ILE A 180 -11.55 -3.50 1.68
N MET A 181 -10.43 -3.75 2.36
CA MET A 181 -9.61 -2.70 3.00
C MET A 181 -8.98 -1.69 2.03
N VAL A 182 -9.03 -1.95 0.72
CA VAL A 182 -8.68 -0.94 -0.29
C VAL A 182 -9.57 0.29 -0.23
N ILE A 183 -10.81 0.16 0.23
CA ILE A 183 -11.77 1.27 0.27
C ILE A 183 -11.33 2.31 1.31
N PRO A 184 -11.30 1.99 2.62
CA PRO A 184 -10.85 2.96 3.62
C PRO A 184 -9.38 3.35 3.41
N GLY A 185 -8.52 2.40 3.05
CA GLY A 185 -7.11 2.65 2.82
C GLY A 185 -6.86 3.57 1.62
N GLY A 186 -7.59 3.35 0.53
CA GLY A 186 -7.50 4.16 -0.68
C GLY A 186 -8.08 5.57 -0.51
N VAL A 187 -9.12 5.75 0.32
CA VAL A 187 -9.62 7.09 0.69
C VAL A 187 -8.54 7.87 1.43
N ILE A 188 -7.96 7.28 2.48
CA ILE A 188 -6.89 7.94 3.26
C ILE A 188 -5.64 8.15 2.38
N GLY A 189 -5.30 7.16 1.55
CA GLY A 189 -4.21 7.24 0.59
C GLY A 189 -4.37 8.36 -0.42
N TYR A 190 -5.59 8.60 -0.92
CA TYR A 190 -5.87 9.73 -1.81
C TYR A 190 -5.68 11.08 -1.12
N TRP A 191 -6.09 11.19 0.15
CA TRP A 191 -5.90 12.40 0.94
C TRP A 191 -4.42 12.66 1.24
N PHE A 192 -3.69 11.59 1.55
CA PHE A 192 -2.25 11.65 1.75
C PHE A 192 -1.53 12.05 0.46
N PHE A 193 -1.89 11.44 -0.67
CA PHE A 193 -1.39 11.79 -2.00
C PHE A 193 -1.60 13.26 -2.33
N ASN A 194 -2.80 13.78 -2.11
CA ASN A 194 -3.11 15.19 -2.36
C ASN A 194 -2.37 16.13 -1.41
N SER A 195 -2.19 15.75 -0.16
CA SER A 195 -1.42 16.54 0.82
C SER A 195 0.04 16.65 0.40
N VAL A 196 0.64 15.53 -0.01
CA VAL A 196 2.02 15.48 -0.54
C VAL A 196 2.16 16.26 -1.85
N ARG A 197 1.19 16.13 -2.76
CA ARG A 197 1.17 16.87 -4.02
C ARG A 197 1.12 18.39 -3.78
N ARG A 198 0.28 18.83 -2.84
CA ARG A 198 0.11 20.25 -2.50
C ARG A 198 1.33 20.83 -1.78
N SER A 199 2.08 20.02 -1.04
CA SER A 199 3.29 20.49 -0.35
C SER A 199 4.47 20.70 -1.30
N GLY A 200 4.47 20.07 -2.48
CA GLY A 200 5.55 20.18 -3.46
C GLY A 200 6.88 19.54 -3.03
N VAL A 201 6.91 18.85 -1.88
CA VAL A 201 8.15 18.32 -1.29
C VAL A 201 8.77 17.21 -2.13
N LEU A 202 7.97 16.49 -2.92
CA LEU A 202 8.42 15.36 -3.74
C LEU A 202 8.55 15.69 -5.24
N GLU A 203 8.23 16.92 -5.67
CA GLU A 203 8.42 17.38 -7.06
C GLU A 203 9.89 17.73 -7.36
#